data_AF-A0A226RK36-F1
#
_entry.id   AF-A0A226RK36-F1
#
_cell.length_a   1.000
_cell.length_b   1.000
_cell.length_c   1.000
_cell.angle_alpha   90.00
_cell.angle_beta   90.00
_cell.angle_gamma   90.00
#
_symmetry.space_group_name_H-M   'P 1'
#
loop_
_entity.id
_entity.type
_entity.pdbx_description
1 polymer ?
#
loop_
_entity_poly.entity_id
_entity_poly.type
_entity_poly.pdbx_seq_one_letter_code
_entity_poly.pdbx_strand_id
1 'polypeptide(L)'
;MHKKSTSRLITLSLIYLAYMLLFIDRSVLNISLAYIGKDFHLSPTALGSLASAFFFSYSLMQIPGGWLVDKLGSKKMVAFTLGLWSLLTIATGLAWSLLSLLIIRFAFGLAEGPYPAAALKQISETYPKSKRSQATSITLSSNYAG
;
A
#
# COMPACT_ATOMS: atom_id res chain seq x y z
N MET A 1 31.90 8.62 -12.13
CA MET A 1 30.46 8.94 -12.26
C MET A 1 29.52 7.71 -12.30
N HIS A 2 29.92 6.51 -11.83
CA HIS A 2 29.11 5.28 -11.94
C HIS A 2 28.06 5.06 -10.82
N LYS A 3 28.15 5.77 -9.69
CA LYS A 3 27.29 5.59 -8.49
C LYS A 3 25.79 5.88 -8.72
N LYS A 4 25.42 6.62 -9.77
CA LYS A 4 24.00 6.98 -10.04
C LYS A 4 23.17 5.82 -10.62
N SER A 5 23.79 4.79 -11.23
CA SER A 5 23.02 3.69 -11.85
C SER A 5 22.51 2.69 -10.80
N THR A 6 23.40 2.20 -9.93
CA THR A 6 23.08 1.22 -8.89
C THR A 6 22.04 1.76 -7.91
N SER A 7 22.15 3.02 -7.49
CA SER A 7 21.16 3.64 -6.62
C SER A 7 19.77 3.75 -7.24
N ARG A 8 19.66 3.94 -8.57
CA ARG A 8 18.37 3.98 -9.26
C ARG A 8 17.71 2.61 -9.30
N LEU A 9 18.50 1.57 -9.62
CA LEU A 9 18.03 0.19 -9.64
C LEU A 9 17.55 -0.24 -8.26
N ILE A 10 18.29 0.06 -7.19
CA ILE A 10 17.87 -0.24 -5.82
C ILE A 10 16.53 0.44 -5.49
N THR A 11 16.39 1.74 -5.78
CA THR A 11 15.13 2.46 -5.55
C THR A 11 13.97 1.83 -6.33
N LEU A 12 14.17 1.50 -7.61
CA LEU A 12 13.15 0.88 -8.44
C LEU A 12 12.75 -0.50 -7.90
N SER A 13 13.72 -1.33 -7.54
CA SER A 13 13.48 -2.65 -6.96
C SER A 13 12.71 -2.56 -5.65
N LEU A 14 13.05 -1.63 -4.75
CA LEU A 14 12.34 -1.45 -3.49
C LEU A 14 10.90 -0.99 -3.70
N ILE A 15 10.66 -0.04 -4.60
CA ILE A 15 9.30 0.43 -4.93
C ILE A 15 8.49 -0.68 -5.60
N TYR A 16 9.12 -1.45 -6.50
CA TYR A 16 8.50 -2.60 -7.16
C TYR A 16 8.04 -3.64 -6.14
N LEU A 17 8.94 -4.06 -5.24
CA LEU A 17 8.63 -5.06 -4.20
C LEU A 17 7.55 -4.54 -3.25
N ALA A 18 7.58 -3.27 -2.90
CA ALA A 18 6.58 -2.67 -2.04
C ALA A 18 5.20 -2.59 -2.72
N TYR A 19 5.10 -2.29 -4.02
CA TYR A 19 3.83 -2.40 -4.76
C TYR A 19 3.35 -3.84 -4.87
N MET A 20 4.25 -4.79 -5.10
CA MET A 20 3.94 -6.22 -5.11
C MET A 20 3.33 -6.65 -3.76
N LEU A 21 3.96 -6.28 -2.65
CA LEU A 21 3.46 -6.56 -1.30
C LEU A 21 2.11 -5.90 -1.05
N LEU A 22 1.92 -4.65 -1.46
CA LEU A 22 0.64 -3.96 -1.35
C LEU A 22 -0.47 -4.72 -2.10
N PHE A 23 -0.16 -5.28 -3.27
CA PHE A 23 -1.13 -6.10 -4.00
C PHE A 23 -1.39 -7.44 -3.33
N ILE A 24 -0.34 -8.13 -2.85
CA ILE A 24 -0.45 -9.38 -2.09
C ILE A 24 -1.33 -9.18 -0.85
N ASP A 25 -1.12 -8.12 -0.07
CA ASP A 25 -1.91 -7.83 1.14
C ASP A 25 -3.41 -7.69 0.83
N ARG A 26 -3.75 -7.07 -0.31
CA ARG A 26 -5.14 -6.96 -0.78
C ARG A 26 -5.72 -8.30 -1.23
N SER A 27 -4.93 -9.10 -1.95
CA SER A 27 -5.33 -10.42 -2.43
C SER A 27 -5.53 -11.41 -1.29
N VAL A 28 -4.60 -11.45 -0.33
CA VAL A 28 -4.68 -12.31 0.86
C VAL A 28 -5.92 -11.96 1.67
N LEU A 29 -6.22 -10.67 1.90
CA LEU A 29 -7.45 -10.28 2.58
C LEU A 29 -8.69 -10.89 1.91
N ASN A 30 -8.82 -10.73 0.59
CA ASN A 30 -10.00 -11.22 -0.14
C ASN A 30 -10.18 -12.73 0.03
N ILE A 31 -9.07 -13.49 0.03
CA ILE A 31 -9.09 -14.93 0.28
C ILE A 31 -9.46 -15.22 1.75
N SER A 32 -8.87 -14.47 2.69
CA SER A 32 -9.08 -14.65 4.14
C SER A 32 -10.48 -14.27 4.59
N LEU A 33 -11.20 -13.37 3.90
CA LEU A 33 -12.56 -12.95 4.27
C LEU A 33 -13.53 -14.13 4.41
N ALA A 34 -13.38 -15.17 3.58
CA ALA A 34 -14.22 -16.37 3.67
C ALA A 34 -13.97 -17.17 4.96
N TYR A 35 -12.73 -17.20 5.45
CA TYR A 35 -12.36 -17.88 6.70
C TYR A 35 -12.75 -17.05 7.92
N ILE A 36 -12.42 -15.75 7.90
CA ILE A 36 -12.84 -14.77 8.92
C ILE A 36 -14.35 -14.78 9.09
N GLY A 37 -15.09 -14.86 7.98
CA GLY A 37 -16.54 -14.96 7.99
C GLY A 37 -17.08 -16.18 8.70
N LYS A 38 -16.40 -17.33 8.57
CA LYS A 38 -16.75 -18.56 9.28
C LYS A 38 -16.41 -18.46 10.77
N ASP A 39 -15.21 -18.01 11.10
CA ASP A 39 -14.70 -17.97 12.48
C ASP A 39 -15.48 -16.97 13.35
N PHE A 40 -15.91 -15.85 12.78
CA PHE A 40 -16.69 -14.82 13.47
C PHE A 40 -18.19 -14.86 13.15
N HIS A 41 -18.67 -15.90 12.46
CA HIS A 41 -20.08 -16.06 12.07
C HIS A 41 -20.69 -14.82 11.39
N LEU A 42 -19.95 -14.21 10.47
CA LEU A 42 -20.30 -12.95 9.84
C LEU A 42 -21.17 -13.14 8.60
N SER A 43 -22.12 -12.25 8.40
CA SER A 43 -22.89 -12.18 7.16
C SER A 43 -22.02 -11.66 5.99
N PRO A 44 -22.38 -11.96 4.73
CA PRO A 44 -21.70 -11.39 3.56
C PRO A 44 -21.68 -9.84 3.58
N THR A 45 -22.73 -9.22 4.11
CA THR A 45 -22.80 -7.75 4.27
C THR A 45 -21.75 -7.24 5.25
N ALA A 46 -21.54 -7.95 6.37
CA ALA A 46 -20.49 -7.60 7.33
C ALA A 46 -19.09 -7.76 6.73
N LEU A 47 -18.84 -8.81 5.94
CA LEU A 47 -17.57 -8.96 5.22
C LEU A 47 -17.35 -7.86 4.19
N GLY A 48 -18.40 -7.46 3.46
CA GLY A 48 -18.35 -6.33 2.54
C GLY A 48 -17.96 -5.02 3.23
N SER A 49 -18.42 -4.81 4.47
CA SER A 49 -18.07 -3.60 5.24
C SER A 49 -16.57 -3.47 5.54
N LEU A 50 -15.83 -4.59 5.66
CA LEU A 50 -14.37 -4.58 5.84
C LEU A 50 -13.65 -4.03 4.61
N ALA A 51 -14.06 -4.46 3.41
CA ALA A 51 -13.52 -3.94 2.16
C ALA A 51 -13.90 -2.46 1.99
N SER A 52 -15.16 -2.10 2.27
CA SER A 52 -15.63 -0.71 2.19
C SER A 52 -14.86 0.22 3.13
N ALA A 53 -14.60 -0.18 4.38
CA ALA A 53 -13.85 0.62 5.35
C ALA A 53 -12.43 0.94 4.85
N PHE A 54 -11.76 -0.04 4.27
CA PHE A 54 -10.45 0.15 3.62
C PHE A 54 -10.54 1.10 2.43
N PHE A 55 -11.39 0.85 1.44
CA PHE A 55 -11.44 1.67 0.22
C PHE A 55 -11.90 3.10 0.50
N PHE A 56 -12.81 3.29 1.46
CA PHE A 56 -13.27 4.62 1.87
C PHE A 56 -12.12 5.44 2.47
N SER A 57 -11.45 4.91 3.49
CA SER A 57 -10.31 5.58 4.13
C SER A 57 -9.12 5.77 3.18
N TYR A 58 -8.84 4.79 2.33
CA TYR A 58 -7.83 4.86 1.28
C TYR A 58 -8.11 6.02 0.32
N SER A 59 -9.34 6.13 -0.18
CA SER A 59 -9.73 7.22 -1.09
C SER A 59 -9.66 8.58 -0.42
N LEU A 60 -10.12 8.67 0.84
CA LEU A 60 -10.04 9.89 1.64
C LEU A 60 -8.59 10.36 1.80
N MET A 61 -7.66 9.43 1.97
CA MET A 61 -6.24 9.73 2.21
C MET A 61 -5.43 10.00 0.93
N GLN A 62 -5.91 9.66 -0.27
CA GLN A 62 -5.14 9.91 -1.50
C GLN A 62 -4.80 11.40 -1.71
N ILE A 63 -5.76 12.30 -1.48
CA ILE A 63 -5.53 13.74 -1.66
C ILE A 63 -4.63 14.31 -0.55
N PRO A 64 -4.95 14.16 0.75
CA PRO A 64 -4.08 14.65 1.83
C PRO A 64 -2.71 13.96 1.84
N GLY A 65 -2.67 12.67 1.50
CA GLY A 65 -1.46 11.88 1.40
C GLY A 65 -0.52 12.39 0.30
N GLY A 66 -1.05 12.74 -0.88
CA GLY A 66 -0.28 13.38 -1.93
C GLY A 66 0.32 14.71 -1.48
N TRP A 67 -0.47 15.55 -0.80
CA TRP A 67 0.02 16.82 -0.24
C TRP A 67 1.12 16.60 0.82
N LEU A 68 0.96 15.60 1.70
CA LEU A 68 1.97 15.23 2.69
C LEU A 68 3.26 14.72 2.03
N VAL A 69 3.16 13.94 0.96
CA VAL A 69 4.29 13.51 0.12
C VAL A 69 5.03 14.70 -0.47
N ASP A 70 4.29 15.74 -0.86
CA ASP A 70 4.90 16.97 -1.34
C ASP A 70 5.68 17.74 -0.27
N LYS A 71 5.16 17.78 0.95
CA LYS A 71 5.75 18.51 2.07
C LYS A 71 6.90 17.76 2.76
N LEU A 72 6.74 16.44 2.99
CA LEU A 72 7.64 15.63 3.80
C LEU A 72 8.71 14.89 2.99
N GLY A 73 8.48 14.78 1.67
CA GLY A 73 9.37 14.08 0.74
C GLY A 73 8.99 12.63 0.50
N SER A 74 9.13 12.21 -0.75
CA SER A 74 8.79 10.89 -1.29
C SER A 74 9.45 9.74 -0.52
N LYS A 75 10.77 9.78 -0.32
CA LYS A 75 11.53 8.73 0.36
C LYS A 75 11.05 8.47 1.80
N LYS A 76 10.80 9.54 2.56
CA LYS A 76 10.33 9.43 3.95
C LYS A 76 8.92 8.86 4.00
N MET A 77 8.05 9.31 3.09
CA MET A 77 6.68 8.82 3.01
C MET A 77 6.59 7.37 2.57
N VAL A 78 7.42 6.92 1.62
CA VAL A 78 7.53 5.50 1.27
C VAL A 78 7.88 4.68 2.51
N ALA A 79 8.93 5.05 3.25
CA ALA A 79 9.33 4.31 4.46
C ALA A 79 8.25 4.34 5.56
N PHE A 80 7.59 5.49 5.76
CA PHE A 80 6.54 5.65 6.77
C PHE A 80 5.32 4.78 6.48
N THR A 81 4.79 4.86 5.25
CA THR A 81 3.61 4.08 4.82
C THR A 81 3.89 2.58 4.87
N LEU A 82 5.07 2.15 4.40
CA LEU A 82 5.55 0.77 4.53
C LEU A 82 5.58 0.27 5.99
N GLY A 83 6.21 1.06 6.87
CA GLY A 83 6.30 0.70 8.28
C GLY A 83 4.93 0.63 8.95
N LEU A 84 4.07 1.61 8.67
CA LEU A 84 2.75 1.68 9.27
C LEU A 84 1.84 0.55 8.79
N TRP A 85 1.80 0.25 7.48
CA TRP A 85 1.00 -0.87 6.99
C TRP A 85 1.52 -2.20 7.54
N SER A 86 2.84 -2.36 7.72
CA SER A 86 3.42 -3.62 8.21
C SER A 86 3.01 -3.89 9.66
N LEU A 87 2.96 -2.83 10.48
CA LEU A 87 2.43 -2.92 11.84
C LEU A 87 0.95 -3.30 11.86
N LEU A 88 0.17 -2.77 10.92
CA LEU A 88 -1.24 -3.11 10.79
C LEU A 88 -1.46 -4.55 10.29
N THR A 89 -0.54 -5.09 9.49
CA THR A 89 -0.56 -6.51 9.08
C THR A 89 -0.41 -7.40 10.30
N ILE A 90 0.53 -7.09 11.20
CA ILE A 90 0.66 -7.79 12.49
C ILE A 90 -0.61 -7.62 13.33
N ALA A 91 -1.15 -6.40 13.43
CA ALA A 91 -2.36 -6.13 14.20
C ALA A 91 -3.59 -6.91 13.67
N THR A 92 -3.66 -7.17 12.36
CA THR A 92 -4.72 -8.01 11.77
C THR A 92 -4.70 -9.42 12.33
N GLY A 93 -3.52 -10.02 12.48
CA GLY A 93 -3.38 -11.37 13.06
C GLY A 93 -3.79 -11.45 14.53
N LEU A 94 -3.90 -10.30 15.20
CA LEU A 94 -4.35 -10.19 16.59
C LEU A 94 -5.82 -9.79 16.72
N ALA A 95 -6.55 -9.61 15.61
CA ALA A 95 -7.94 -9.17 15.65
C ALA A 95 -8.86 -10.24 16.25
N TRP A 96 -9.78 -9.82 17.13
CA TRP A 96 -10.66 -10.72 17.90
C TRP A 96 -12.15 -10.51 17.62
N SER A 97 -12.51 -9.53 16.78
CA SER A 97 -13.90 -9.17 16.49
C SER A 97 -14.03 -8.43 15.18
N LEU A 98 -15.25 -8.38 14.62
CA LEU A 98 -15.57 -7.56 13.46
C LEU A 98 -15.17 -6.09 13.65
N LEU A 99 -15.47 -5.51 14.83
CA LEU A 99 -15.15 -4.10 15.10
C LEU A 99 -13.63 -3.87 15.11
N SER A 100 -12.85 -4.77 15.73
CA SER A 100 -11.38 -4.67 15.69
C SER A 100 -10.85 -4.76 14.26
N LEU A 101 -11.39 -5.65 13.43
CA LEU A 101 -11.03 -5.75 12.02
C LEU A 101 -11.41 -4.49 11.25
N LEU A 102 -12.60 -3.92 11.47
CA LEU A 102 -13.04 -2.68 10.81
C LEU A 102 -12.10 -1.51 11.11
N ILE A 103 -11.71 -1.34 12.37
CA ILE A 103 -10.77 -0.28 12.79
C ILE A 103 -9.41 -0.50 12.12
N ILE A 104 -8.90 -1.73 12.13
CA ILE A 104 -7.63 -2.07 11.48
C ILE A 104 -7.71 -1.81 9.97
N ARG A 105 -8.79 -2.20 9.30
CA ARG A 105 -8.98 -1.97 7.85
C ARG A 105 -9.08 -0.50 7.49
N PHE A 106 -9.75 0.29 8.33
CA PHE A 106 -9.80 1.74 8.17
C PHE A 106 -8.41 2.36 8.34
N ALA A 107 -7.65 1.93 9.35
CA ALA A 107 -6.27 2.37 9.54
C ALA A 107 -5.37 1.97 8.36
N PHE A 108 -5.58 0.79 7.77
CA PHE A 108 -4.87 0.35 6.57
C PHE A 108 -5.08 1.28 5.39
N GLY A 109 -6.32 1.69 5.11
CA GLY A 109 -6.58 2.62 4.01
C GLY A 109 -5.92 3.97 4.24
N LEU A 110 -5.93 4.49 5.47
CA LEU A 110 -5.17 5.69 5.83
C LEU A 110 -3.65 5.50 5.69
N ALA A 111 -3.11 4.32 5.99
CA ALA A 111 -1.67 4.05 5.89
C ALA A 111 -1.20 3.85 4.44
N GLU A 112 -1.97 3.14 3.62
CA GLU A 112 -1.63 2.84 2.21
C GLU A 112 -1.94 4.01 1.26
N GLY A 113 -2.94 4.85 1.58
CA GLY A 113 -3.41 5.93 0.70
C GLY A 113 -2.30 6.83 0.12
N PRO A 114 -1.29 7.26 0.90
CA PRO A 114 -0.21 8.10 0.38
C PRO A 114 0.83 7.35 -0.46
N TYR A 115 0.90 6.02 -0.38
CA TYR A 115 1.98 5.23 -0.97
C TYR A 115 2.09 5.38 -2.50
N PRO A 116 1.00 5.31 -3.30
CA PRO A 116 1.10 5.52 -4.75
C PRO A 116 1.70 6.87 -5.13
N ALA A 117 1.29 7.95 -4.46
CA ALA A 117 1.84 9.28 -4.70
C ALA A 117 3.32 9.34 -4.31
N ALA A 118 3.69 8.77 -3.16
CA ALA A 118 5.08 8.71 -2.69
C ALA A 118 5.98 7.95 -3.67
N ALA A 119 5.54 6.78 -4.14
CA ALA A 119 6.26 5.92 -5.06
C ALA A 119 6.45 6.59 -6.43
N LEU A 120 5.38 7.11 -7.03
CA LEU A 120 5.47 7.79 -8.33
C LEU A 120 6.34 9.05 -8.27
N LYS A 121 6.24 9.82 -7.18
CA LYS A 121 7.12 10.96 -6.96
C LYS A 121 8.58 10.53 -6.84
N GLN A 122 8.88 9.49 -6.07
CA GLN A 122 10.23 8.95 -5.92
C GLN A 122 10.81 8.50 -7.27
N ILE A 123 10.02 7.83 -8.12
CA ILE A 123 10.44 7.46 -9.49
C ILE A 123 10.76 8.72 -10.31
N SER A 124 9.90 9.74 -10.23
CA SER A 124 10.08 10.99 -10.98
C SER A 124 11.35 11.74 -10.58
N GLU A 125 11.72 11.72 -9.30
CA GLU A 125 12.95 12.34 -8.77
C GLU A 125 14.19 11.51 -9.09
N THR A 126 14.04 10.19 -9.21
CA THR A 126 15.15 9.24 -9.43
C THR A 126 15.54 9.10 -10.91
N TYR A 127 14.55 9.17 -11.82
CA TYR A 127 14.72 8.91 -13.26
C TYR A 127 14.54 10.16 -14.13
N PRO A 128 15.33 10.29 -15.22
CA PRO A 128 15.13 11.37 -16.21
C PRO A 128 13.82 11.17 -16.98
N LYS A 129 13.23 12.27 -17.47
CA LYS A 129 11.91 12.27 -18.16
C LYS A 129 11.75 11.16 -19.21
N SER A 130 12.78 10.90 -20.02
CA SER A 130 12.78 9.87 -21.07
C SER A 130 12.64 8.42 -20.57
N LYS A 131 13.02 8.13 -19.31
CA LYS A 131 12.95 6.79 -18.70
C LYS A 131 11.86 6.66 -17.63
N ARG A 132 11.18 7.75 -17.27
CA ARG A 132 10.15 7.74 -16.21
C ARG A 132 8.98 6.84 -16.55
N SER A 133 8.46 6.93 -17.77
CA SER A 133 7.34 6.09 -18.21
C SER A 133 7.67 4.60 -18.07
N GLN A 134 8.84 4.19 -18.57
CA GLN A 134 9.32 2.80 -18.43
C GLN A 134 9.45 2.36 -16.97
N ALA A 135 10.05 3.19 -16.11
CA ALA A 135 10.20 2.88 -14.68
C ALA A 135 8.85 2.76 -13.95
N THR A 136 7.90 3.64 -14.30
CA THR A 136 6.52 3.57 -13.78
C THR A 136 5.81 2.31 -14.27
N SER A 137 5.90 1.96 -15.56
CA SER A 137 5.30 0.74 -16.11
C SER A 137 5.86 -0.53 -15.45
N ILE A 138 7.18 -0.61 -15.25
CA ILE A 138 7.81 -1.72 -14.51
C ILE A 138 7.27 -1.78 -13.09
N THR A 139 7.13 -0.65 -12.42
CA THR A 139 6.59 -0.60 -11.06
C THR A 139 5.15 -1.11 -11.01
N LEU A 140 4.29 -0.66 -11.93
CA LEU A 140 2.89 -1.07 -11.96
C LEU A 140 2.71 -2.54 -12.37
N SER A 141 3.63 -3.11 -13.16
CA SER A 141 3.57 -4.53 -13.53
C SER A 141 3.82 -5.47 -12.35
N SER A 142 4.34 -4.98 -11.22
CA SER A 142 4.49 -5.77 -9.99
C SER A 142 3.17 -6.36 -9.47
N ASN A 143 2.04 -5.70 -9.70
CA ASN A 143 0.72 -6.19 -9.31
C ASN A 143 0.32 -7.51 -10.01
N TYR A 144 0.95 -7.87 -11.13
CA TYR A 144 0.71 -9.15 -11.80
C TYR A 144 1.68 -10.24 -11.36
N ALA A 145 2.77 -9.87 -10.69
CA ALA A 145 3.80 -10.79 -10.23
C ALA A 145 3.53 -11.32 -8.81
N GLY A 146 2.82 -10.53 -7.99
CA GLY A 146 2.32 -10.94 -6.67
C GLY A 146 0.91 -11.51 -6.76
#